data_AF-A0A3D2SH53-F1
#
_entry.id   AF-A0A3D2SH53-F1
#
_cell.length_a   1.000
_cell.length_b   1.000
_cell.length_c   1.000
_cell.angle_alpha   90.00
_cell.angle_beta   90.00
_cell.angle_gamma   90.00
#
_symmetry.space_group_name_H-M   'P 1'
#
loop_
_entity.id
_entity.type
_entity.pdbx_description
1 polymer ?
#
loop_
_entity_poly.entity_id
_entity_poly.type
_entity_poly.pdbx_seq_one_letter_code
_entity_poly.pdbx_strand_id
1 'polypeptide(L)'
;RNLEIIDPLFEHGMSLFNLINDCQTAMGGRLLSRTLMQPIRDTALLDARLDATEQLLTGYHESPVRLVLKEIGDIEGVLSRVALGSASQRDLVQLRH
;
A
#
# COMPACT_ATOMS: atom_id res chain seq x y z
N ARG A 1 -7.78 -20.34 -0.48
CA ARG A 1 -7.47 -19.98 -1.87
C ARG A 1 -8.72 -19.75 -2.75
N ASN A 2 -9.93 -19.94 -2.23
CA ASN A 2 -11.16 -19.90 -3.06
C ASN A 2 -11.70 -18.48 -3.34
N LEU A 3 -11.13 -17.45 -2.70
CA LEU A 3 -11.63 -16.07 -2.77
C LEU A 3 -10.78 -15.16 -3.65
N GLU A 4 -9.73 -15.69 -4.31
CA GLU A 4 -8.87 -14.90 -5.22
C GLU A 4 -8.45 -13.55 -4.62
N ILE A 5 -8.03 -13.55 -3.34
CA ILE A 5 -7.78 -12.30 -2.61
C ILE A 5 -6.56 -11.57 -3.18
N ILE A 6 -5.47 -12.30 -3.42
CA ILE A 6 -4.18 -11.75 -3.90
C ILE A 6 -3.93 -12.16 -5.35
N ASP A 7 -3.96 -13.46 -5.62
CA ASP A 7 -3.68 -14.01 -6.94
C ASP A 7 -4.98 -14.54 -7.59
N PRO A 8 -5.20 -14.31 -8.89
CA PRO A 8 -6.27 -14.95 -9.64
C PRO A 8 -5.98 -16.45 -9.86
N LEU A 9 -7.03 -17.24 -10.04
CA LEU A 9 -6.93 -18.67 -10.35
C LEU A 9 -6.64 -18.94 -11.83
N PHE A 10 -7.01 -18.01 -12.71
CA PHE A 10 -6.85 -18.13 -14.15
C PHE A 10 -5.98 -17.00 -14.70
N GLU A 11 -5.31 -17.24 -15.81
CA GLU A 11 -4.34 -16.32 -16.44
C GLU A 11 -4.94 -14.95 -16.81
N HIS A 12 -6.24 -14.90 -17.10
CA HIS A 12 -6.99 -13.67 -17.41
C HIS A 12 -7.95 -13.24 -16.27
N GLY A 13 -7.77 -13.82 -15.08
CA GLY A 13 -8.59 -13.50 -13.91
C GLY A 13 -8.14 -12.22 -13.20
N MET A 14 -9.03 -11.67 -12.37
CA MET A 14 -8.76 -10.50 -11.55
C MET A 14 -8.95 -10.85 -10.08
N SER A 15 -7.93 -10.65 -9.26
CA SER A 15 -8.04 -10.81 -7.82
C SER A 15 -8.69 -9.59 -7.17
N LEU A 16 -9.19 -9.74 -5.93
CA LEU A 16 -9.68 -8.61 -5.14
C LEU A 16 -8.61 -7.53 -5.01
N PHE A 17 -7.37 -7.93 -4.72
CA PHE A 17 -6.24 -7.01 -4.63
C PHE A 17 -6.06 -6.21 -5.93
N ASN A 18 -6.06 -6.87 -7.10
CA ASN A 18 -5.92 -6.17 -8.37
C ASN A 18 -7.05 -5.17 -8.61
N LEU A 19 -8.26 -5.47 -8.12
CA LEU A 19 -9.43 -4.61 -8.28
C LEU A 19 -9.37 -3.34 -7.40
N ILE A 20 -8.92 -3.48 -6.14
CA ILE A 20 -9.00 -2.38 -5.17
C ILE A 20 -7.67 -1.65 -4.95
N ASN A 21 -6.56 -2.22 -5.41
CA ASN A 21 -5.24 -1.63 -5.21
C ASN A 21 -5.01 -0.43 -6.13
N ASP A 22 -5.32 0.75 -5.60
CA ASP A 22 -5.07 2.04 -6.21
C ASP A 22 -4.06 2.89 -5.39
N CYS A 23 -3.21 2.19 -4.62
CA CYS A 23 -2.18 2.82 -3.79
C CYS A 23 -1.13 3.54 -4.66
N GLN A 24 -0.73 4.74 -4.21
CA GLN A 24 0.25 5.55 -4.94
C GLN A 24 1.71 5.19 -4.65
N THR A 25 1.96 4.28 -3.68
CA THR A 25 3.30 3.80 -3.33
C THR A 25 3.35 2.28 -3.29
N ALA A 26 4.52 1.70 -3.61
CA ALA A 26 4.73 0.26 -3.55
C ALA A 26 4.54 -0.29 -2.12
N MET A 27 4.99 0.46 -1.11
CA MET A 27 4.77 0.12 0.31
C MET A 27 3.28 0.14 0.69
N GLY A 28 2.49 1.06 0.13
CA GLY A 28 1.04 1.09 0.31
C GLY A 28 0.36 -0.17 -0.25
N GLY A 29 0.75 -0.58 -1.47
CA GLY A 29 0.25 -1.82 -2.07
C GLY A 29 0.61 -3.06 -1.23
N ARG A 30 1.84 -3.14 -0.70
CA ARG A 30 2.24 -4.23 0.21
C ARG A 30 1.46 -4.22 1.52
N LEU A 31 1.21 -3.04 2.10
CA LEU A 31 0.37 -2.91 3.30
C LEU A 31 -1.07 -3.37 3.03
N LEU A 32 -1.65 -3.00 1.88
CA LEU A 32 -2.99 -3.42 1.48
C LEU A 32 -3.08 -4.93 1.30
N SER A 33 -2.15 -5.54 0.56
CA SER A 33 -2.05 -6.99 0.38
C SER A 33 -1.96 -7.72 1.73
N ARG A 34 -1.08 -7.26 2.64
CA ARG A 34 -0.96 -7.82 4.00
C ARG A 34 -2.25 -7.70 4.80
N THR A 35 -2.93 -6.54 4.72
CA THR A 35 -4.20 -6.31 5.41
C THR A 35 -5.28 -7.28 4.92
N LEU A 36 -5.40 -7.47 3.60
CA LEU A 36 -6.38 -8.39 3.03
C LEU A 36 -6.14 -9.84 3.46
N MET A 37 -4.88 -10.23 3.62
CA MET A 37 -4.48 -11.55 4.11
C MET A 37 -4.63 -11.71 5.63
N GLN A 38 -4.68 -10.60 6.38
CA GLN A 38 -4.74 -10.58 7.85
C GLN A 38 -5.80 -9.59 8.34
N PRO A 39 -7.10 -9.96 8.24
CA PRO A 39 -8.19 -9.08 8.68
C PRO A 39 -8.08 -8.71 10.16
N ILE A 40 -8.38 -7.45 10.46
CA ILE A 40 -8.36 -6.91 11.81
C ILE A 40 -9.59 -7.41 12.57
N ARG A 41 -9.40 -7.84 13.82
CA ARG A 41 -10.48 -8.24 14.75
C ARG A 41 -10.74 -7.22 15.85
N ASP A 42 -9.82 -6.28 16.02
CA ASP A 42 -9.95 -5.18 16.96
C ASP A 42 -10.87 -4.10 16.35
N THR A 43 -12.04 -3.93 16.94
CA THR A 43 -13.04 -2.97 16.48
C THR A 43 -12.57 -1.54 16.61
N ALA A 44 -11.82 -1.19 17.67
CA ALA A 44 -11.32 0.17 17.84
C ALA A 44 -10.34 0.55 16.74
N LEU A 45 -9.47 -0.39 16.33
CA LEU A 45 -8.57 -0.18 15.20
C LEU A 45 -9.33 -0.13 13.87
N LEU A 46 -10.40 -0.92 13.71
CA LEU A 46 -11.23 -0.89 12.52
C LEU A 46 -11.92 0.47 12.36
N ASP A 47 -12.56 0.96 13.43
CA ASP A 47 -13.27 2.24 13.45
C ASP A 47 -12.30 3.39 13.16
N ALA A 48 -11.12 3.41 13.77
CA ALA A 48 -10.10 4.42 13.49
C ALA A 48 -9.67 4.45 11.99
N ARG A 49 -9.66 3.30 11.30
CA ARG A 49 -9.37 3.25 9.86
C ARG A 49 -10.52 3.77 9.01
N LEU A 50 -11.75 3.48 9.42
CA LEU A 50 -12.95 3.99 8.75
C LEU A 50 -13.04 5.51 8.91
N ASP A 51 -12.85 6.02 10.12
CA ASP A 51 -12.81 7.46 10.41
C ASP A 51 -11.74 8.19 9.59
N ALA A 52 -10.51 7.64 9.52
CA ALA A 52 -9.45 8.22 8.70
C ALA A 52 -9.81 8.24 7.20
N THR A 53 -10.50 7.20 6.72
CA THR A 53 -10.96 7.15 5.33
C THR A 53 -12.06 8.18 5.08
N GLU A 54 -13.03 8.27 5.99
CA GLU A 54 -14.11 9.25 5.93
C GLU A 54 -13.57 10.68 5.97
N GLN A 55 -12.57 10.98 6.80
CA GLN A 55 -11.93 12.29 6.85
C GLN A 55 -11.20 12.67 5.56
N LEU A 56 -10.59 11.69 4.86
CA LEU A 56 -9.95 11.96 3.58
C LEU A 56 -10.97 12.22 2.47
N LEU A 57 -12.08 11.50 2.48
CA LEU A 57 -13.17 11.68 1.50
C LEU A 57 -13.97 12.95 1.78
N THR A 58 -14.23 13.24 3.05
CA THR A 58 -14.93 14.44 3.50
C THR A 58 -14.02 15.64 3.32
N GLY A 59 -14.30 16.46 2.30
CA GLY A 59 -13.45 17.60 1.95
C GLY A 59 -12.54 17.38 0.75
N TYR A 60 -12.66 16.23 0.06
CA TYR A 60 -11.92 15.90 -1.16
C TYR A 60 -10.39 15.98 -0.99
N HIS A 61 -9.90 15.55 0.19
CA HIS A 61 -8.49 15.59 0.54
C HIS A 61 -7.69 14.43 -0.07
N GLU A 62 -8.35 13.40 -0.59
CA GLU A 62 -7.70 12.24 -1.21
C GLU A 62 -6.87 12.65 -2.42
N SER A 63 -7.39 13.53 -3.28
CA SER A 63 -6.71 13.95 -4.50
C SER A 63 -5.36 14.65 -4.24
N PRO A 64 -5.28 15.72 -3.43
CA PRO A 64 -3.99 16.35 -3.13
C PRO A 64 -3.03 15.44 -2.35
N VAL A 65 -3.54 14.63 -1.42
CA VAL A 65 -2.69 13.67 -0.68
C VAL A 65 -2.07 12.64 -1.62
N ARG A 66 -2.85 12.12 -2.57
CA ARG A 66 -2.37 11.15 -3.56
C ARG A 66 -1.28 11.71 -4.47
N LEU A 67 -1.37 12.99 -4.83
CA LEU A 67 -0.31 13.65 -5.61
C LEU A 67 1.01 13.68 -4.84
N VAL A 68 0.99 14.02 -3.55
CA VAL A 68 2.19 14.01 -2.71
C VAL A 68 2.73 12.59 -2.53
N LEU A 69 1.85 11.61 -2.26
CA LEU A 69 2.26 10.22 -2.09
C LEU A 69 2.92 9.62 -3.34
N LYS A 70 2.50 10.04 -4.53
CA LYS A 70 3.06 9.53 -5.79
C LYS A 70 4.53 9.89 -5.98
N GLU A 71 4.99 10.99 -5.40
CA GLU A 71 6.39 11.40 -5.44
C GLU A 71 7.27 10.60 -4.47
N ILE A 72 6.67 9.88 -3.52
CA ILE A 72 7.39 9.07 -2.55
C ILE A 72 7.82 7.75 -3.19
N GLY A 73 9.14 7.53 -3.24
CA GLY A 73 9.74 6.28 -3.71
C GLY A 73 9.49 5.07 -2.79
N ASP A 74 10.01 3.91 -3.17
CA ASP A 74 9.87 2.68 -2.38
C ASP A 74 10.80 2.63 -1.15
N ILE A 75 10.49 3.43 -0.12
CA ILE A 75 11.29 3.57 1.09
C ILE A 75 11.49 2.21 1.79
N GLU A 76 10.43 1.44 2.01
CA GLU A 76 10.51 0.14 2.69
C GLU A 76 11.37 -0.87 1.91
N GLY A 77 11.29 -0.85 0.57
CA GLY A 77 12.16 -1.66 -0.29
C GLY A 77 13.63 -1.23 -0.20
N VAL A 78 13.90 0.07 -0.18
CA VAL A 78 15.26 0.61 0.01
C VAL A 78 15.81 0.22 1.38
N LEU A 79 15.06 0.43 2.46
CA LEU A 79 15.48 0.07 3.82
C LEU A 79 15.80 -1.43 3.93
N SER A 80 15.01 -2.28 3.28
CA SER A 80 15.28 -3.73 3.22
C SER A 80 16.63 -4.04 2.55
N ARG A 81 16.95 -3.35 1.43
CA ARG A 81 18.25 -3.50 0.76
C ARG A 81 19.41 -2.95 1.59
N VAL A 82 19.19 -1.85 2.32
CA VAL A 82 20.20 -1.27 3.23
C VAL A 82 20.53 -2.26 4.35
N ALA A 83 19.51 -2.84 4.99
CA ALA A 83 19.69 -3.86 6.03
C ALA A 83 20.46 -5.09 5.51
N LEU A 84 20.30 -5.44 4.24
CA LEU A 84 21.00 -6.55 3.58
C LEU A 84 22.36 -6.16 2.97
N GLY A 85 22.79 -4.90 3.08
CA GLY A 85 24.05 -4.41 2.51
C GLY A 85 24.08 -4.38 0.97
N SER A 86 22.93 -4.43 0.31
CA SER A 86 22.79 -4.50 -1.16
C SER A 86 22.21 -3.24 -1.78
N ALA A 87 22.02 -2.17 -0.99
CA ALA A 87 21.51 -0.90 -1.47
C ALA A 87 22.49 -0.21 -2.43
N SER A 88 21.95 0.29 -3.53
CA SER A 88 22.69 1.05 -4.54
C SER A 88 22.73 2.55 -4.21
N GLN A 89 23.64 3.30 -4.86
CA GLN A 89 23.66 4.76 -4.76
C GLN A 89 22.32 5.41 -5.18
N ARG A 90 21.62 4.83 -6.16
CA ARG A 90 20.31 5.33 -6.61
C ARG A 90 19.26 5.20 -5.52
N ASP A 91 19.29 4.10 -4.77
CA ASP A 91 18.37 3.86 -3.65
C ASP A 91 18.54 4.95 -2.57
N LEU A 92 19.78 5.32 -2.26
CA LEU A 92 20.08 6.36 -1.26
C LEU A 92 19.70 7.77 -1.75
N VAL A 93 19.86 8.05 -3.04
CA VAL A 93 19.42 9.32 -3.63
C VAL A 93 17.89 9.46 -3.60
N GLN A 94 17.16 8.35 -3.81
CA GLN A 94 15.69 8.34 -3.71
C GLN A 94 15.18 8.66 -2.30
N LEU A 95 15.95 8.38 -1.23
CA LEU A 95 15.57 8.73 0.14
C LEU A 95 15.81 10.18 0.52
N ARG A 96 16.56 10.93 -0.29
CA ARG A 96 16.95 12.32 0.01
C ARG A 96 15.84 13.33 -0.31
N HIS A 97 14.88 12.94 -1.14
CA HIS A 97 13.80 13.78 -1.64
C HIS A 97 12.46 13.22 -1.16
#